data_AF-A0A9P8F9K2-F1
#
_entry.id   AF-A0A9P8F9K2-F1
#
_cell.length_a   1.000
_cell.length_b   1.000
_cell.length_c   1.000
_cell.angle_alpha   90.00
_cell.angle_beta   90.00
_cell.angle_gamma   90.00
#
_symmetry.space_group_name_H-M   'P 1'
#
loop_
_entity.id
_entity.type
_entity.pdbx_description
1 polymer ?
#
loop_
_entity_poly.entity_id
_entity_poly.type
_entity_poly.pdbx_seq_one_letter_code
_entity_poly.pdbx_strand_id
1 'polypeptide(L)'
;MATRNDRYNKLSPQERRAGESALSDFADYVQKQQAKRRHPQDQDSAYGTQSVVTTEEHAELDILDSLNLSDEPASLPLKHLFLDKSDDADESLSLLTGFVNGRLEEGHGEAMFDLGLEDNGDSMNFDKNDWDFALARLHTVIESLGADYQILMTKNVGGDNEVDVSPKEKACSGKLMIRRRPNSVDNVIETRIAVVGNVDAGKSTMLGVLVKGGLDDGRGKARVNLFRHKHEIESGRTSSVGMEIMGFDSKGEVVMASTAGRKLSWEEIGSRS
;
A
#
# COMPACT_ATOMS: atom_id res chain seq x y z
N MET A 1 6.84 -39.39 15.77
CA MET A 1 5.92 -38.67 14.85
C MET A 1 5.42 -39.67 13.82
N ALA A 2 4.13 -40.03 13.85
CA ALA A 2 3.55 -40.97 12.87
C ALA A 2 3.33 -40.26 11.52
N THR A 3 3.70 -40.93 10.42
CA THR A 3 3.66 -40.35 9.08
C THR A 3 2.21 -40.30 8.55
N ARG A 4 1.94 -39.45 7.55
CA ARG A 4 0.60 -39.23 6.98
C ARG A 4 -0.04 -40.53 6.43
N ASN A 5 0.78 -41.48 5.98
CA ASN A 5 0.34 -42.81 5.55
C ASN A 5 -0.18 -43.70 6.69
N ASP A 6 0.34 -43.55 7.91
CA ASP A 6 -0.10 -44.35 9.06
C ASP A 6 -1.51 -43.98 9.55
N ARG A 7 -1.98 -42.76 9.24
CA ARG A 7 -3.36 -42.32 9.55
C ARG A 7 -4.38 -42.85 8.56
N TYR A 8 -4.01 -42.98 7.28
CA TYR A 8 -4.89 -43.49 6.24
C TYR A 8 -5.23 -44.97 6.46
N ASN A 9 -4.28 -45.74 6.98
CA ASN A 9 -4.48 -47.17 7.28
C ASN A 9 -5.28 -47.45 8.56
N LYS A 10 -5.60 -46.43 9.38
CA LYS A 10 -6.42 -46.58 10.60
C LYS A 10 -7.91 -46.33 10.39
N LEU A 11 -8.32 -45.87 9.21
CA LEU A 11 -9.73 -45.63 8.88
C LEU A 11 -10.45 -46.94 8.56
N SER A 12 -11.69 -47.06 9.04
CA SER A 12 -12.54 -48.23 8.78
C SER A 12 -12.87 -48.34 7.28
N PRO A 13 -13.17 -49.55 6.77
CA PRO A 13 -13.52 -49.74 5.36
C PRO A 13 -14.78 -48.97 4.89
N GLN A 14 -15.62 -48.53 5.83
CA GLN A 14 -16.79 -47.70 5.57
C GLN A 14 -16.41 -46.23 5.42
N GLU A 15 -15.51 -45.71 6.26
CA GLU A 15 -15.01 -44.32 6.16
C GLU A 15 -14.16 -44.10 4.90
N ARG A 16 -13.41 -45.12 4.46
CA ARG A 16 -12.68 -45.05 3.17
C ARG A 16 -13.63 -44.99 1.98
N ARG A 17 -14.70 -45.80 2.00
CA ARG A 17 -15.75 -45.78 0.97
C ARG A 17 -16.53 -44.46 0.96
N ALA A 18 -16.80 -43.87 2.12
CA ALA A 18 -17.45 -42.56 2.22
C ALA A 18 -16.57 -41.41 1.71
N GLY A 19 -15.25 -41.48 1.96
CA GLY A 19 -14.30 -40.52 1.41
C GLY A 19 -14.13 -40.65 -0.10
N GLU A 20 -14.10 -41.88 -0.62
CA GLU A 20 -14.06 -42.15 -2.07
C GLU A 20 -15.34 -41.73 -2.79
N SER A 21 -16.52 -41.95 -2.19
CA SER A 21 -17.79 -41.47 -2.76
C SER A 21 -17.86 -39.94 -2.75
N ALA A 22 -17.43 -39.28 -1.66
CA ALA A 22 -17.42 -37.82 -1.59
C ALA A 22 -16.44 -37.19 -2.61
N LEU A 23 -15.31 -37.84 -2.88
CA LEU A 23 -14.36 -37.39 -3.91
C LEU A 23 -14.89 -37.63 -5.33
N SER A 24 -15.64 -38.71 -5.56
CA SER A 24 -16.31 -38.98 -6.83
C SER A 24 -17.43 -37.96 -7.08
N ASP A 25 -18.27 -37.68 -6.07
CA ASP A 25 -19.35 -36.70 -6.15
C ASP A 25 -18.79 -35.28 -6.40
N PHE A 26 -17.66 -34.96 -5.76
CA PHE A 26 -16.97 -33.69 -6.00
C PHE A 26 -16.34 -33.62 -7.40
N ALA A 27 -15.75 -34.71 -7.90
CA ALA A 27 -15.21 -34.77 -9.26
C ALA A 27 -16.31 -34.58 -10.31
N ASP A 28 -17.47 -35.25 -10.14
CA ASP A 28 -18.63 -35.11 -11.01
C ASP A 28 -19.21 -33.69 -10.96
N TYR A 29 -19.22 -33.06 -9.79
CA TYR A 29 -19.66 -31.66 -9.62
C TYR A 29 -18.72 -30.69 -10.35
N VAL A 30 -17.41 -30.83 -10.19
CA VAL A 30 -16.40 -30.00 -10.88
C VAL A 30 -16.46 -30.22 -12.39
N GLN A 31 -16.65 -31.45 -12.85
CA GLN A 31 -16.76 -31.76 -14.28
C GLN A 31 -18.05 -31.19 -14.89
N LYS A 32 -19.17 -31.20 -14.16
CA LYS A 32 -20.40 -30.48 -14.55
C LYS A 32 -20.20 -28.96 -14.60
N GLN A 33 -19.48 -28.37 -13.65
CA GLN A 33 -19.17 -26.93 -13.70
C GLN A 33 -18.24 -26.57 -14.86
N GLN A 34 -17.24 -27.39 -15.15
CA GLN A 34 -16.35 -27.18 -16.30
C GLN A 34 -17.05 -27.39 -17.65
N ALA A 35 -18.01 -28.31 -17.71
CA ALA A 35 -18.86 -28.49 -18.89
C ALA A 35 -19.81 -27.30 -19.12
N LYS A 36 -20.35 -26.70 -18.04
CA LYS A 36 -21.13 -25.45 -18.12
C LYS A 36 -20.28 -24.23 -18.54
N ARG A 37 -18.98 -24.23 -18.24
CA ARG A 37 -18.04 -23.14 -18.59
C ARG A 37 -17.40 -23.26 -19.98
N ARG A 38 -17.60 -24.36 -20.73
CA ARG A 38 -17.10 -24.47 -22.10
C ARG A 38 -17.99 -23.68 -23.07
N HIS A 39 -17.67 -22.39 -23.23
CA HIS A 39 -18.05 -21.65 -24.43
C HIS A 39 -17.30 -22.23 -25.65
N PRO A 40 -17.95 -22.41 -26.81
CA PRO A 40 -17.28 -22.79 -28.04
C PRO A 40 -16.47 -21.60 -28.56
N GLN A 41 -15.15 -21.75 -28.68
CA GLN A 41 -14.33 -20.88 -29.52
C GLN A 41 -14.47 -21.31 -30.99
N ASP A 42 -14.93 -20.36 -31.80
CA ASP A 42 -14.77 -20.17 -33.25
C ASP A 42 -14.87 -21.40 -34.18
N GLN A 43 -16.03 -21.54 -34.83
CA GLN A 43 -16.10 -21.88 -36.26
C GLN A 43 -17.24 -21.09 -36.94
N ASP A 44 -16.84 -20.22 -37.86
CA ASP A 44 -17.50 -19.77 -39.08
C ASP A 44 -18.97 -19.27 -39.08
N SER A 45 -19.08 -18.02 -39.49
CA SER A 45 -20.18 -17.37 -40.21
C SER A 45 -21.25 -18.27 -40.86
N ALA A 46 -22.52 -18.01 -40.59
CA ALA A 46 -23.52 -17.49 -41.54
C ALA A 46 -24.98 -17.82 -41.13
N TYR A 47 -25.88 -16.85 -41.32
CA TYR A 47 -27.35 -16.91 -41.27
C TYR A 47 -28.03 -17.08 -39.90
N GLY A 48 -29.09 -16.28 -39.71
CA GLY A 48 -29.72 -16.01 -38.42
C GLY A 48 -30.67 -17.09 -37.90
N THR A 49 -31.15 -16.92 -36.66
CA THR A 49 -32.55 -17.04 -36.20
C THR A 49 -32.59 -16.65 -34.71
N GLN A 50 -33.64 -15.96 -34.27
CA GLN A 50 -33.92 -15.67 -32.86
C GLN A 50 -34.04 -16.96 -32.02
N SER A 51 -33.38 -17.01 -30.86
CA SER A 51 -33.71 -17.97 -29.80
C SER A 51 -33.59 -17.30 -28.43
N VAL A 52 -34.71 -17.35 -27.71
CA VAL A 52 -34.90 -16.95 -26.32
C VAL A 52 -34.04 -17.86 -25.43
N VAL A 53 -33.13 -17.29 -24.63
CA VAL A 53 -32.42 -18.02 -23.57
C VAL A 53 -32.95 -17.55 -22.22
N THR A 54 -33.54 -18.51 -21.51
CA THR A 54 -34.25 -18.42 -20.25
C THR A 54 -33.30 -18.44 -19.06
N THR A 55 -33.31 -17.37 -18.27
CA THR A 55 -33.53 -17.34 -16.80
C THR A 55 -32.89 -18.44 -15.93
N GLU A 56 -31.56 -18.61 -15.94
CA GLU A 56 -30.86 -19.31 -14.83
C GLU A 56 -29.61 -18.57 -14.30
N GLU A 57 -29.07 -17.58 -15.01
CA GLU A 57 -27.94 -16.77 -14.50
C GLU A 57 -28.34 -15.74 -13.42
N HIS A 58 -29.63 -15.40 -13.32
CA HIS A 58 -30.11 -14.42 -12.34
C HIS A 58 -30.17 -14.96 -10.91
N ALA A 59 -30.41 -16.26 -10.73
CA ALA A 59 -30.59 -16.81 -9.37
C ALA A 59 -29.29 -16.80 -8.54
N GLU A 60 -28.13 -16.98 -9.15
CA GLU A 60 -26.85 -16.90 -8.44
C GLU A 60 -26.46 -15.45 -8.12
N LEU A 61 -26.81 -14.49 -8.99
CA LEU A 61 -26.62 -13.05 -8.75
C LEU A 61 -27.60 -12.51 -7.69
N ASP A 62 -28.85 -12.98 -7.68
CA ASP A 62 -29.86 -12.63 -6.68
C ASP A 62 -29.48 -13.17 -5.27
N ILE A 63 -28.79 -14.32 -5.21
CA ILE A 63 -28.24 -14.85 -3.95
C ILE A 63 -27.09 -13.97 -3.44
N LEU A 64 -26.25 -13.43 -4.32
CA LEU A 64 -25.15 -12.52 -3.94
C LEU A 64 -25.68 -11.16 -3.46
N ASP A 65 -26.72 -10.62 -4.11
CA ASP A 65 -27.41 -9.40 -3.68
C ASP A 65 -28.17 -9.58 -2.37
N SER A 66 -28.87 -10.71 -2.19
CA SER A 66 -29.61 -10.99 -0.94
C SER A 66 -28.70 -11.32 0.25
N LEU A 67 -27.45 -11.74 0.01
CA LEU A 67 -26.43 -11.93 1.04
C LEU A 67 -25.70 -10.63 1.43
N ASN A 68 -26.03 -9.49 0.81
CA ASN A 68 -25.39 -8.20 1.06
C ASN A 68 -23.84 -8.30 0.94
N LEU A 69 -23.35 -9.24 0.14
CA LEU A 69 -21.92 -9.45 -0.17
C LEU A 69 -21.48 -8.62 -1.36
N SER A 70 -22.43 -7.97 -2.06
CA SER A 70 -22.22 -6.94 -3.08
C SER A 70 -22.01 -5.54 -2.48
N ASP A 71 -21.58 -5.46 -1.22
CA ASP A 71 -21.10 -4.24 -0.56
C ASP A 71 -19.75 -3.80 -1.19
N GLU A 72 -19.68 -3.72 -2.53
CA GLU A 72 -18.77 -2.78 -3.15
C GLU A 72 -19.28 -1.41 -2.69
N PRO A 73 -18.52 -0.68 -1.86
CA PRO A 73 -18.93 0.64 -1.44
C PRO A 73 -19.20 1.43 -2.73
N ALA A 74 -20.41 1.99 -2.85
CA ALA A 74 -20.81 2.75 -4.02
C ALA A 74 -19.65 3.66 -4.42
N SER A 75 -19.03 3.39 -5.57
CA SER A 75 -17.81 4.07 -6.01
C SER A 75 -18.12 5.57 -6.03
N LEU A 76 -17.57 6.28 -5.05
CA LEU A 76 -17.71 7.73 -4.98
C LEU A 76 -17.07 8.26 -6.26
N PRO A 77 -17.76 9.09 -7.06
CA PRO A 77 -17.18 9.60 -8.29
C PRO A 77 -16.08 10.61 -7.95
N LEU A 78 -14.87 10.12 -7.67
CA LEU A 78 -13.74 10.90 -7.16
C LEU A 78 -13.40 12.05 -8.11
N LYS A 79 -13.48 11.80 -9.42
CA LYS A 79 -13.32 12.85 -10.43
C LYS A 79 -14.26 14.05 -10.22
N HIS A 80 -15.53 13.81 -9.87
CA HIS A 80 -16.46 14.89 -9.59
C HIS A 80 -16.04 15.66 -8.34
N LEU A 81 -15.67 14.95 -7.27
CA LEU A 81 -15.24 15.56 -6.01
C LEU A 81 -13.99 16.46 -6.17
N PHE A 82 -13.08 16.09 -7.08
CA PHE A 82 -11.86 16.87 -7.36
C PHE A 82 -12.08 18.08 -8.28
N LEU A 83 -12.98 17.97 -9.26
CA LEU A 83 -13.15 18.99 -10.30
C LEU A 83 -14.43 19.82 -10.16
N ASP A 84 -15.14 19.70 -9.04
CA ASP A 84 -16.35 20.47 -8.78
C ASP A 84 -16.05 21.98 -8.70
N LYS A 85 -16.64 22.74 -9.63
CA LYS A 85 -16.57 24.20 -9.74
C LYS A 85 -17.95 24.86 -9.55
N SER A 86 -18.95 24.08 -9.15
CA SER A 86 -20.33 24.53 -8.99
C SER A 86 -20.57 25.23 -7.65
N ASP A 87 -21.79 25.71 -7.42
CA ASP A 87 -22.21 26.28 -6.13
C ASP A 87 -22.25 25.24 -5.01
N ASP A 88 -22.25 23.93 -5.34
CA ASP A 88 -22.22 22.81 -4.40
C ASP A 88 -20.78 22.38 -4.01
N ALA A 89 -19.78 23.18 -4.41
CA ALA A 89 -18.37 22.88 -4.19
C ALA A 89 -18.02 22.62 -2.71
N ASP A 90 -18.73 23.24 -1.77
CA ASP A 90 -18.53 23.04 -0.33
C ASP A 90 -18.99 21.65 0.14
N GLU A 91 -20.11 21.14 -0.40
CA GLU A 91 -20.60 19.79 -0.09
C GLU A 91 -19.63 18.73 -0.63
N SER A 92 -19.21 18.89 -1.89
CA SER A 92 -18.20 18.03 -2.51
C SER A 92 -16.87 18.05 -1.73
N LEU A 93 -16.51 19.19 -1.14
CA LEU A 93 -15.27 19.32 -0.35
C LEU A 93 -15.40 18.61 1.00
N SER A 94 -16.57 18.69 1.64
CA SER A 94 -16.89 17.94 2.85
C SER A 94 -16.85 16.43 2.59
N LEU A 95 -17.40 15.95 1.47
CA LEU A 95 -17.33 14.54 1.09
C LEU A 95 -15.90 14.08 0.84
N LEU A 96 -15.10 14.88 0.12
CA LEU A 96 -13.67 14.60 -0.09
C LEU A 96 -12.91 14.56 1.24
N THR A 97 -13.24 15.45 2.18
CA THR A 97 -12.65 15.47 3.53
C THR A 97 -12.96 14.20 4.29
N GLY A 98 -14.22 13.74 4.26
CA GLY A 98 -14.60 12.46 4.88
C GLY A 98 -13.86 11.27 4.27
N PHE A 99 -13.73 11.25 2.94
CA PHE A 99 -13.02 10.19 2.22
C PHE A 99 -11.52 10.14 2.59
N VAL A 100 -10.82 11.28 2.52
CA VAL A 100 -9.39 11.35 2.87
C VAL A 100 -9.17 11.02 4.35
N ASN A 101 -10.04 11.51 5.24
CA ASN A 101 -9.96 11.16 6.66
C ASN A 101 -10.15 9.67 6.91
N GLY A 102 -11.11 9.03 6.23
CA GLY A 102 -11.31 7.57 6.32
C GLY A 102 -10.07 6.79 5.92
N ARG A 103 -9.44 7.15 4.79
CA ARG A 103 -8.19 6.52 4.33
C ARG A 103 -7.03 6.73 5.32
N LEU A 104 -6.94 7.91 5.93
CA LEU A 104 -5.94 8.17 6.98
C LEU A 104 -6.21 7.36 8.25
N GLU A 105 -7.47 7.21 8.67
CA GLU A 105 -7.83 6.40 9.83
C GLU A 105 -7.52 4.91 9.61
N GLU A 106 -7.84 4.38 8.44
CA GLU A 106 -7.49 3.00 8.03
C GLU A 106 -5.98 2.75 8.05
N GLY A 107 -5.19 3.73 7.62
CA GLY A 107 -3.73 3.67 7.60
C GLY A 107 -3.06 4.20 8.87
N HIS A 108 -3.77 4.31 10.00
CA HIS A 108 -3.23 4.77 11.28
C HIS A 108 -2.51 6.13 11.23
N GLY A 109 -3.03 7.06 10.44
CA GLY A 109 -2.49 8.41 10.27
C GLY A 109 -1.64 8.61 9.03
N GLU A 110 -1.44 7.58 8.20
CA GLU A 110 -0.75 7.71 6.91
C GLU A 110 -1.50 7.01 5.78
N ALA A 111 -1.52 7.61 4.60
CA ALA A 111 -2.18 7.02 3.44
C ALA A 111 -1.45 7.37 2.15
N MET A 112 -1.33 6.39 1.26
CA MET A 112 -0.92 6.64 -0.12
C MET A 112 -2.15 7.00 -0.93
N PHE A 113 -2.06 8.11 -1.66
CA PHE A 113 -3.17 8.69 -2.38
C PHE A 113 -2.81 8.88 -3.85
N ASP A 114 -3.62 8.34 -4.75
CA ASP A 114 -3.45 8.54 -6.19
C ASP A 114 -4.37 9.67 -6.66
N LEU A 115 -3.78 10.70 -7.26
CA LEU A 115 -4.49 11.84 -7.84
C LEU A 115 -4.52 11.68 -9.36
N GLY A 116 -5.70 11.84 -9.97
CA GLY A 116 -5.92 11.62 -11.39
C GLY A 116 -6.12 10.16 -11.81
N LEU A 117 -6.17 9.24 -10.85
CA LEU A 117 -6.56 7.84 -11.04
C LEU A 117 -7.74 7.50 -10.12
N GLU A 118 -8.73 6.79 -10.64
CA GLU A 118 -9.82 6.23 -9.85
C GLU A 118 -9.33 5.06 -8.98
N ASP A 119 -10.14 4.61 -8.02
CA ASP A 119 -9.78 3.49 -7.12
C ASP A 119 -9.50 2.17 -7.86
N ASN A 120 -10.07 1.99 -9.06
CA ASN A 120 -9.82 0.83 -9.91
C ASN A 120 -8.52 0.95 -10.76
N GLY A 121 -7.80 2.07 -10.63
CA GLY A 121 -6.59 2.38 -11.39
C GLY A 121 -6.83 3.00 -12.77
N ASP A 122 -8.08 3.27 -13.15
CA ASP A 122 -8.39 3.93 -14.41
C ASP A 122 -8.04 5.42 -14.36
N SER A 123 -7.61 5.95 -15.50
CA SER A 123 -7.28 7.37 -15.64
C SER A 123 -8.53 8.25 -15.61
N MET A 124 -8.52 9.27 -14.76
CA MET A 124 -9.53 10.33 -14.76
C MET A 124 -9.41 11.28 -15.96
N ASN A 125 -8.33 11.16 -16.75
CA ASN A 125 -8.02 11.99 -17.92
C ASN A 125 -7.86 13.48 -17.59
N PHE A 126 -7.15 13.78 -16.50
CA PHE A 126 -6.81 15.17 -16.16
C PHE A 126 -5.86 15.77 -17.19
N ASP A 127 -6.11 17.02 -17.54
CA ASP A 127 -5.09 17.88 -18.10
C ASP A 127 -4.27 18.55 -16.98
N LYS A 128 -3.32 19.41 -17.35
CA LYS A 128 -2.48 20.10 -16.38
C LYS A 128 -3.26 21.07 -15.49
N ASN A 129 -4.29 21.74 -16.03
CA ASN A 129 -5.08 22.69 -15.26
C ASN A 129 -6.00 21.97 -14.26
N ASP A 130 -6.57 20.84 -14.67
CA ASP A 130 -7.37 19.95 -13.82
C ASP A 130 -6.52 19.37 -12.70
N TRP A 131 -5.28 18.96 -13.00
CA TRP A 131 -4.31 18.53 -11.98
C TRP A 131 -4.04 19.64 -10.95
N ASP A 132 -3.68 20.84 -11.41
CA ASP A 132 -3.36 21.97 -10.51
C ASP A 132 -4.56 22.35 -9.64
N PHE A 133 -5.77 22.34 -10.22
CA PHE A 133 -7.01 22.60 -9.49
C PHE A 133 -7.31 21.52 -8.46
N ALA A 134 -7.24 20.24 -8.85
CA ALA A 134 -7.50 19.11 -7.97
C ALA A 134 -6.48 19.05 -6.82
N LEU A 135 -5.21 19.35 -7.11
CA LEU A 135 -4.13 19.41 -6.11
C LEU A 135 -4.36 20.54 -5.10
N ALA A 136 -4.76 21.73 -5.54
CA ALA A 136 -5.06 22.85 -4.65
C ALA A 136 -6.26 22.54 -3.72
N ARG A 137 -7.28 21.87 -4.26
CA ARG A 137 -8.44 21.42 -3.50
C ARG A 137 -8.06 20.35 -2.48
N LEU A 138 -7.27 19.36 -2.90
CA LEU A 138 -6.74 18.32 -2.01
C LEU A 138 -5.86 18.92 -0.90
N HIS A 139 -5.00 19.90 -1.20
CA HIS A 139 -4.22 20.62 -0.19
C HIS A 139 -5.12 21.26 0.87
N THR A 140 -6.22 21.89 0.47
CA THR A 140 -7.18 22.53 1.41
C THR A 140 -7.81 21.50 2.35
N VAL A 141 -8.14 20.32 1.83
CA VAL A 141 -8.68 19.20 2.62
C VAL A 141 -7.61 18.63 3.57
N ILE A 142 -6.39 18.43 3.10
CA ILE A 142 -5.31 17.87 3.91
C ILE A 142 -4.95 18.81 5.07
N GLU A 143 -4.91 20.13 4.81
CA GLU A 143 -4.64 21.12 5.85
C GLU A 143 -5.75 21.17 6.91
N SER A 144 -7.03 21.04 6.50
CA SER A 144 -8.15 21.00 7.45
C SER A 144 -8.12 19.77 8.36
N LEU A 145 -7.52 18.67 7.90
CA LEU A 145 -7.31 17.43 8.66
C LEU A 145 -6.06 17.46 9.56
N GLY A 146 -5.28 18.55 9.52
CA GLY A 146 -4.02 18.69 10.24
C GLY A 146 -2.95 17.72 9.73
N ALA A 147 -2.93 17.48 8.42
CA ALA A 147 -1.98 16.58 7.78
C ALA A 147 -1.06 17.34 6.82
N ASP A 148 0.03 16.70 6.41
CA ASP A 148 0.92 17.13 5.33
C ASP A 148 0.91 16.08 4.22
N TYR A 149 1.42 16.46 3.05
CA TYR A 149 1.64 15.52 1.96
C TYR A 149 2.98 15.71 1.28
N GLN A 150 3.45 14.63 0.68
CA GLN A 150 4.63 14.58 -0.17
C GLN A 150 4.26 13.96 -1.51
N ILE A 151 4.62 14.62 -2.61
CA ILE A 151 4.44 14.06 -3.95
C ILE A 151 5.59 13.08 -4.19
N LEU A 152 5.26 11.79 -4.36
CA LEU A 152 6.24 10.73 -4.58
C LEU A 152 6.62 10.58 -6.06
N MET A 153 5.63 10.75 -6.94
CA MET A 153 5.82 10.68 -8.39
C MET A 153 4.68 11.40 -9.11
N THR A 154 4.98 11.92 -10.30
CA THR A 154 4.00 12.47 -11.23
C THR A 154 4.19 11.90 -12.62
N LYS A 155 3.12 11.92 -13.42
CA LYS A 155 3.09 11.53 -14.83
C LYS A 155 2.46 12.65 -15.64
N ASN A 156 3.15 13.14 -16.67
CA ASN A 156 2.68 14.18 -17.61
C ASN A 156 2.34 15.55 -16.98
N VAL A 157 2.80 15.83 -15.76
CA VAL A 157 2.55 17.10 -15.05
C VAL A 157 3.72 18.09 -15.22
N GLY A 158 4.93 17.57 -15.44
CA GLY A 158 6.19 18.31 -15.23
C GLY A 158 6.71 18.21 -13.79
N GLY A 159 7.99 18.58 -13.60
CA GLY A 159 8.62 18.78 -12.29
C GLY A 159 9.72 17.76 -11.97
N ASP A 160 10.33 17.90 -10.80
CA ASP A 160 11.50 17.09 -10.41
C ASP A 160 11.16 15.61 -10.13
N ASN A 161 9.89 15.30 -9.84
CA ASN A 161 9.40 13.95 -9.53
C ASN A 161 8.67 13.29 -10.72
N GLU A 162 8.83 13.83 -11.93
CA GLU A 162 8.19 13.28 -13.12
C GLU A 162 8.86 11.99 -13.58
N VAL A 163 8.04 10.97 -13.84
CA VAL A 163 8.49 9.67 -14.34
C VAL A 163 8.23 9.58 -15.84
N ASP A 164 9.17 9.00 -16.58
CA ASP A 164 8.98 8.74 -18.02
C ASP A 164 7.77 7.83 -18.26
N VAL A 165 6.79 8.36 -18.99
CA VAL A 165 5.53 7.67 -19.31
C VAL A 165 5.52 7.19 -20.75
N SER A 166 4.74 6.15 -21.02
CA SER A 166 4.56 5.67 -22.39
C SER A 166 3.89 6.75 -23.26
N PRO A 167 4.24 6.92 -24.55
CA PRO A 167 3.66 7.97 -25.40
C PRO A 167 2.14 7.89 -25.60
N LYS A 168 1.53 6.78 -25.18
CA LYS A 168 0.08 6.54 -25.23
C LYS A 168 -0.66 7.15 -24.02
N GLU A 169 0.02 7.29 -22.88
CA GLU A 169 -0.52 7.93 -21.68
C GLU A 169 -0.37 9.44 -21.80
N LYS A 170 -1.47 10.16 -22.03
CA LYS A 170 -1.50 11.63 -22.10
C LYS A 170 -2.10 12.30 -20.87
N ALA A 171 -2.73 11.53 -20.00
CA ALA A 171 -3.38 12.03 -18.81
C ALA A 171 -2.36 12.40 -17.72
N CYS A 172 -2.65 13.47 -16.99
CA CYS A 172 -1.90 13.88 -15.82
C CYS A 172 -2.33 13.06 -14.60
N SER A 173 -1.36 12.50 -13.88
CA SER A 173 -1.63 11.80 -12.62
C SER A 173 -0.41 11.83 -11.71
N GLY A 174 -0.59 11.44 -10.45
CA GLY A 174 0.52 11.38 -9.51
C GLY A 174 0.14 10.67 -8.23
N LYS A 175 1.16 10.23 -7.50
CA LYS A 175 1.03 9.49 -6.25
C LYS A 175 1.60 10.33 -5.12
N LEU A 176 0.80 10.50 -4.09
CA LEU A 176 1.10 11.32 -2.93
C LEU A 176 1.14 10.43 -1.69
N MET A 177 2.03 10.75 -0.76
CA MET A 177 2.00 10.23 0.60
C MET A 177 1.38 11.32 1.48
N ILE A 178 0.27 11.02 2.16
CA ILE A 178 -0.38 11.91 3.11
C ILE A 178 -0.09 11.39 4.52
N ARG A 179 0.34 12.27 5.43
CA ARG A 179 0.62 11.91 6.83
C ARG A 179 0.03 12.95 7.78
N ARG A 180 -0.67 12.49 8.80
CA ARG A 180 -1.24 13.34 9.84
C ARG A 180 -0.13 13.86 10.75
N ARG A 181 -0.20 15.15 11.11
CA ARG A 181 0.73 15.73 12.08
C ARG A 181 0.44 15.11 13.45
N PRO A 182 1.45 14.57 14.16
CA PRO A 182 1.23 13.94 15.45
C PRO A 182 0.85 14.99 16.51
N ASN A 183 -0.38 14.91 17.03
CA ASN A 183 -0.83 15.80 18.11
C ASN A 183 -0.27 15.42 19.49
N SER A 184 0.24 14.18 19.65
CA SER A 184 0.80 13.67 20.90
C SER A 184 1.85 12.59 20.61
N VAL A 185 2.67 12.27 21.60
CA VAL A 185 3.73 11.25 21.49
C VAL A 185 3.14 9.87 21.18
N ASP A 186 1.93 9.57 21.67
CA ASP A 186 1.26 8.30 21.44
C ASP A 186 0.75 8.12 19.99
N ASN A 187 0.65 9.23 19.25
CA ASN A 187 0.22 9.24 17.84
C ASN A 187 1.40 9.22 16.86
N VAL A 188 2.65 9.11 17.36
CA VAL A 188 3.83 9.02 16.51
C VAL A 188 3.94 7.61 15.96
N ILE A 189 4.06 7.49 14.63
CA ILE A 189 4.25 6.21 13.95
C ILE A 189 5.69 5.73 14.19
N GLU A 190 5.86 4.64 14.96
CA GLU A 190 7.17 4.02 15.20
C GLU A 190 7.34 2.73 14.37
N THR A 191 8.39 2.67 13.54
CA THR A 191 8.78 1.45 12.85
C THR A 191 10.13 0.94 13.36
N ARG A 192 10.17 -0.32 13.84
CA ARG A 192 11.39 -0.97 14.33
C ARG A 192 12.01 -1.85 13.25
N ILE A 193 13.16 -1.44 12.73
CA ILE A 193 13.89 -2.16 11.67
C ILE A 193 15.10 -2.88 12.27
N ALA A 194 15.22 -4.18 12.02
CA ALA A 194 16.38 -4.98 12.42
C ALA A 194 17.29 -5.25 11.22
N VAL A 195 18.58 -4.92 11.34
CA VAL A 195 19.59 -5.18 10.29
C VAL A 195 20.36 -6.45 10.64
N VAL A 196 20.23 -7.48 9.80
CA VAL A 196 20.86 -8.80 9.98
C VAL A 196 21.75 -9.12 8.78
N GLY A 197 22.82 -9.90 9.00
CA GLY A 197 23.75 -10.27 7.94
C GLY A 197 25.09 -10.74 8.48
N ASN A 198 25.96 -11.23 7.58
CA ASN A 198 27.24 -11.82 7.96
C ASN A 198 28.19 -10.81 8.64
N VAL A 199 29.23 -11.32 9.31
CA VAL A 199 30.32 -10.50 9.85
C VAL A 199 30.95 -9.71 8.69
N ASP A 200 31.33 -8.45 8.97
CA ASP A 200 31.95 -7.52 8.01
C ASP A 200 31.09 -7.11 6.79
N ALA A 201 29.79 -7.46 6.76
CA ALA A 201 28.84 -7.01 5.73
C ALA A 201 28.47 -5.51 5.80
N GLY A 202 29.16 -4.70 6.62
CA GLY A 202 28.92 -3.26 6.72
C GLY A 202 27.67 -2.84 7.50
N LYS A 203 26.98 -3.75 8.20
CA LYS A 203 25.73 -3.46 8.95
C LYS A 203 25.82 -2.24 9.86
N SER A 204 26.82 -2.22 10.75
CA SER A 204 27.02 -1.11 11.68
C SER A 204 27.52 0.15 10.96
N THR A 205 28.28 0.01 9.88
CA THR A 205 28.68 1.15 9.07
C THR A 205 27.46 1.82 8.42
N MET A 206 26.57 1.05 7.79
CA MET A 206 25.33 1.53 7.17
C MET A 206 24.43 2.23 8.21
N LEU A 207 24.21 1.61 9.37
CA LEU A 207 23.42 2.20 10.45
C LEU A 207 24.03 3.54 10.92
N GLY A 208 25.35 3.59 11.06
CA GLY A 208 26.06 4.80 11.49
C GLY A 208 25.95 5.94 10.48
N VAL A 209 26.00 5.64 9.18
CA VAL A 209 25.83 6.62 8.10
C VAL A 209 24.40 7.14 8.06
N LEU A 210 23.39 6.27 8.12
CA LEU A 210 21.98 6.66 8.02
C LEU A 210 21.54 7.55 9.19
N VAL A 211 21.94 7.21 10.42
CA VAL A 211 21.49 7.92 11.62
C VAL A 211 22.24 9.24 11.83
N LYS A 212 23.51 9.34 11.43
CA LYS A 212 24.35 10.53 11.68
C LYS A 212 24.61 11.40 10.46
N GLY A 213 24.29 10.92 9.25
CA GLY A 213 24.44 11.68 7.99
C GLY A 213 25.89 11.90 7.55
N GLY A 214 26.86 11.33 8.26
CA GLY A 214 28.27 11.41 7.91
C GLY A 214 28.70 10.22 7.06
N LEU A 215 29.27 10.48 5.88
CA LEU A 215 29.86 9.43 5.05
C LEU A 215 30.99 8.72 5.79
N ASP A 216 31.05 7.40 5.63
CA ASP A 216 32.14 6.59 6.15
C ASP A 216 33.41 6.80 5.32
N ASP A 217 34.58 6.76 5.95
CA ASP A 217 35.89 6.90 5.28
C ASP A 217 36.45 5.56 4.76
N GLY A 218 35.62 4.51 4.75
CA GLY A 218 35.99 3.14 4.42
C GLY A 218 36.83 2.45 5.51
N ARG A 219 37.14 3.13 6.61
CA ARG A 219 37.84 2.57 7.78
C ARG A 219 36.89 2.36 8.97
N GLY A 220 35.59 2.59 8.76
CA GLY A 220 34.57 2.41 9.80
C GLY A 220 34.46 3.59 10.77
N LYS A 221 34.86 4.81 10.37
CA LYS A 221 34.63 6.04 11.14
C LYS A 221 33.16 6.22 11.54
N ALA A 222 32.22 5.92 10.66
CA ALA A 222 30.79 5.97 10.95
C ALA A 222 30.39 4.91 12.00
N ARG A 223 30.99 3.72 11.92
CA ARG A 223 30.76 2.58 12.83
C ARG A 223 31.26 2.84 14.25
N VAL A 224 32.41 3.53 14.43
CA VAL A 224 33.00 3.78 15.77
C VAL A 224 32.01 4.47 16.72
N ASN A 225 31.15 5.31 16.16
CA ASN A 225 30.11 6.03 16.90
C ASN A 225 29.00 5.13 17.50
N LEU A 226 28.92 3.88 17.07
CA LEU A 226 27.94 2.90 17.53
C LEU A 226 28.52 1.98 18.61
N PHE A 227 29.84 1.92 18.76
CA PHE A 227 30.48 1.09 19.76
C PHE A 227 30.18 1.60 21.16
N ARG A 228 29.78 0.69 22.03
CA ARG A 228 29.41 0.93 23.42
C ARG A 228 30.46 0.38 24.37
N HIS A 229 31.19 -0.66 23.96
CA HIS A 229 32.16 -1.34 24.81
C HIS A 229 33.59 -1.16 24.32
N LYS A 230 34.54 -1.13 25.27
CA LYS A 230 35.98 -0.97 24.97
C LYS A 230 36.50 -2.03 23.98
N HIS A 231 36.07 -3.28 24.15
CA HIS A 231 36.48 -4.38 23.26
C HIS A 231 35.92 -4.26 21.84
N GLU A 232 34.81 -3.53 21.62
CA GLU A 232 34.31 -3.23 20.27
C GLU A 232 35.21 -2.20 19.57
N ILE A 233 35.72 -1.21 20.32
CA ILE A 233 36.66 -0.21 19.81
C ILE A 233 38.01 -0.85 19.47
N GLU A 234 38.51 -1.74 20.34
CA GLU A 234 39.79 -2.44 20.14
C GLU A 234 39.73 -3.45 19.00
N SER A 235 38.65 -4.23 18.90
CA SER A 235 38.50 -5.26 17.85
C SER A 235 37.96 -4.72 16.53
N GLY A 236 37.36 -3.53 16.54
CA GLY A 236 36.61 -2.98 15.40
C GLY A 236 35.34 -3.78 15.07
N ARG A 237 34.87 -4.65 15.96
CA ARG A 237 33.69 -5.51 15.75
C ARG A 237 32.59 -5.16 16.73
N THR A 238 31.36 -5.10 16.24
CA THR A 238 30.17 -4.93 17.07
C THR A 238 29.86 -6.24 17.78
N SER A 239 29.84 -6.23 19.11
CA SER A 239 29.57 -7.40 19.97
C SER A 239 28.23 -7.28 20.70
N SER A 240 27.63 -6.09 20.71
CA SER A 240 26.37 -5.78 21.39
C SER A 240 25.24 -5.42 20.42
N VAL A 241 24.00 -5.61 20.85
CA VAL A 241 22.81 -5.14 20.11
C VAL A 241 22.67 -3.64 20.35
N GLY A 242 22.93 -2.86 19.31
CA GLY A 242 22.71 -1.42 19.27
C GLY A 242 21.28 -1.08 18.81
N MET A 243 20.69 -0.08 19.45
CA MET A 243 19.47 0.58 18.96
C MET A 243 19.84 2.01 18.62
N GLU A 244 19.45 2.45 17.44
CA GLU A 244 19.59 3.83 16.99
C GLU A 244 18.24 4.29 16.44
N ILE A 245 17.97 5.59 16.56
CA ILE A 245 16.70 6.21 16.19
C ILE A 245 16.96 7.15 15.01
N MET A 246 16.07 7.11 14.03
CA MET A 246 16.03 8.03 12.90
C MET A 246 14.65 8.66 12.86
N GLY A 247 14.59 9.99 12.87
CA GLY A 247 13.34 10.74 12.81
C GLY A 247 13.01 11.17 11.38
N PHE A 248 11.73 11.19 11.06
CA PHE A 248 11.20 11.74 9.82
C PHE A 248 10.12 12.74 10.17
N ASP A 249 10.09 13.89 9.50
CA ASP A 249 8.99 14.83 9.65
C ASP A 249 7.72 14.33 8.94
N SER A 250 6.60 15.02 9.16
CA SER A 250 5.33 14.75 8.46
C SER A 250 5.44 14.83 6.93
N LYS A 251 6.44 15.52 6.39
CA LYS A 251 6.71 15.65 4.95
C LYS A 251 7.64 14.56 4.40
N GLY A 252 8.16 13.68 5.25
CA GLY A 252 9.06 12.59 4.90
C GLY A 252 10.54 12.99 4.82
N GLU A 253 10.92 14.19 5.23
CA GLU A 253 12.32 14.60 5.34
C GLU A 253 12.96 14.07 6.62
N VAL A 254 14.26 13.75 6.55
CA VAL A 254 14.98 13.20 7.69
C VAL A 254 15.31 14.29 8.71
N VAL A 255 14.88 14.12 9.95
CA VAL A 255 15.19 15.00 11.06
C VAL A 255 16.61 14.71 11.56
N MET A 256 17.57 15.50 11.09
CA MET A 256 18.99 15.37 11.46
C MET A 256 19.43 16.41 12.49
N ALA A 257 20.48 16.08 13.25
CA ALA A 257 21.14 17.07 14.11
C ALA A 257 21.79 18.17 13.25
N SER A 258 21.64 19.43 13.67
CA SER A 258 22.31 20.57 13.02
C SER A 258 23.84 20.50 13.11
N THR A 259 24.36 19.72 14.06
CA THR A 259 25.79 19.44 14.22
C THR A 259 26.08 18.01 13.76
N ALA A 260 26.91 17.87 12.73
CA ALA A 260 27.33 16.58 12.22
C ALA A 260 27.93 15.70 13.32
N GLY A 261 27.42 14.46 13.46
CA GLY A 261 27.93 13.46 14.41
C GLY A 261 27.29 13.47 15.80
N ARG A 262 26.48 14.48 16.16
CA ARG A 262 25.68 14.48 17.39
C ARG A 262 24.48 13.54 17.23
N LYS A 263 24.25 12.70 18.23
CA LYS A 263 23.02 11.90 18.33
C LYS A 263 21.91 12.80 18.87
N LEU A 264 20.76 12.80 18.21
CA LEU A 264 19.55 13.42 18.77
C LEU A 264 18.92 12.48 19.79
N SER A 265 18.40 13.06 20.86
CA SER A 265 17.52 12.36 21.79
C SER A 265 16.13 12.16 21.19
N TRP A 266 15.37 11.22 21.74
CA TRP A 266 13.98 10.98 21.33
C TRP A 266 13.12 12.24 21.47
N GLU A 267 13.31 13.01 22.55
CA GLU A 267 12.59 14.27 22.78
C GLU A 267 12.91 15.33 21.72
N GLU A 268 14.19 15.47 21.34
CA GLU A 268 14.59 16.41 20.29
C GLU A 268 14.02 16.00 18.93
N ILE A 269 13.95 14.70 18.63
CA ILE A 269 13.33 14.20 17.39
C ILE A 269 11.83 14.45 17.42
N GLY A 270 11.14 14.07 18.51
CA GLY A 270 9.70 14.28 18.64
C GLY A 270 9.26 15.74 18.60
N SER A 271 10.12 16.67 19.04
CA SER A 271 9.84 18.12 18.95
C SER A 271 10.00 18.71 17.54
N ARG A 272 10.71 18.00 16.64
CA ARG A 272 11.05 18.46 15.29
C ARG A 272 10.35 17.65 14.19
N SER A 273 9.59 16.64 14.59
CA SER A 273 8.91 15.67 13.74
C SER A 273 7.45 16.04 13.53
#